data_AF-A0A3D2G2A7-F1
#
_entry.id   AF-A0A3D2G2A7-F1
#
_cell.length_a   1.000
_cell.length_b   1.000
_cell.length_c   1.000
_cell.angle_alpha   90.00
_cell.angle_beta   90.00
_cell.angle_gamma   90.00
#
_symmetry.space_group_name_H-M   'P 1'
#
loop_
_entity.id
_entity.type
_entity.pdbx_description
1 polymer ?
#
loop_
_entity_poly.entity_id
_entity_poly.type
_entity_poly.pdbx_seq_one_letter_code
_entity_poly.pdbx_strand_id
1 'polypeptide(L)'
;MLKIKEAIVVEGRYDKIALEPLVDTAIFTTDGFGIFKNKEKLALLRRVAEQRGLIVLTDADGAGLVIRNRLRGAISAQYLKHAYIPDVAGKERRKKAPSRAGTLGVEGMKPEILEEALRRAGAVCDTETRGRVTKANLAALGLSGGADSAARRKALQKKLALPENLSANALLDAVNSLYTRDEFLSAARSFEHEGRGVAEQEKAAGGGLKLGGEPVESIGARRELSDM
;
A
#
# COMPACT_ATOMS: atom_id res chain seq x y z
N MET A 1 20.02 -12.39 0.84
CA MET A 1 18.77 -11.70 1.20
C MET A 1 18.33 -12.16 2.58
N LEU A 2 18.25 -11.24 3.54
CA LEU A 2 17.91 -11.48 4.93
C LEU A 2 16.40 -11.69 5.07
N LYS A 3 15.98 -12.86 5.55
CA LYS A 3 14.56 -13.13 5.83
C LYS A 3 14.20 -12.61 7.21
N ILE A 4 13.27 -11.67 7.28
CA ILE A 4 12.92 -10.97 8.52
C ILE A 4 11.44 -11.19 8.83
N LYS A 5 11.17 -11.59 10.08
CA LYS A 5 9.79 -11.82 10.54
C LYS A 5 9.02 -10.52 10.64
N GLU A 6 9.62 -9.45 11.15
CA GLU A 6 8.98 -8.14 11.28
C GLU A 6 8.83 -7.45 9.91
N ALA A 7 7.83 -6.59 9.78
CA ALA A 7 7.82 -5.61 8.70
C ALA A 7 8.82 -4.48 9.00
N ILE A 8 9.29 -3.78 7.97
CA ILE A 8 10.15 -2.60 8.13
C ILE A 8 9.38 -1.35 7.75
N VAL A 9 9.54 -0.28 8.53
CA VAL A 9 9.12 1.06 8.15
C VAL A 9 10.32 1.98 8.03
N VAL A 10 10.38 2.69 6.91
CA VAL A 10 11.40 3.69 6.57
C VAL A 10 10.78 5.05 6.28
N GLU A 11 11.57 6.11 6.22
CA GLU A 11 11.07 7.44 5.94
C GLU A 11 10.58 7.58 4.49
N GLY A 12 11.47 7.27 3.54
CA GLY A 12 11.30 7.62 2.14
C GLY A 12 11.29 6.43 1.18
N ARG A 13 10.95 6.73 -0.06
CA ARG A 13 10.96 5.75 -1.15
C ARG A 13 12.37 5.24 -1.48
N TYR A 14 13.39 6.10 -1.38
CA TYR A 14 14.75 5.70 -1.71
C TYR A 14 15.34 4.74 -0.67
N ASP A 15 14.99 4.92 0.60
CA ASP A 15 15.35 3.97 1.66
C ASP A 15 14.73 2.60 1.41
N LYS A 16 13.46 2.58 0.97
CA LYS A 16 12.79 1.34 0.55
C LYS A 16 13.55 0.66 -0.60
N ILE A 17 13.91 1.41 -1.64
CA ILE A 17 14.65 0.89 -2.79
C ILE A 17 16.01 0.30 -2.37
N ALA A 18 16.71 0.95 -1.43
CA ALA A 18 17.98 0.46 -0.92
C ALA A 18 17.84 -0.85 -0.13
N LEU A 19 16.71 -1.06 0.56
CA LEU A 19 16.43 -2.25 1.35
C LEU A 19 15.88 -3.43 0.54
N GLU A 20 15.09 -3.17 -0.51
CA GLU A 20 14.44 -4.20 -1.33
C GLU A 20 15.36 -5.36 -1.77
N PRO A 21 16.62 -5.14 -2.24
CA PRO A 21 17.50 -6.26 -2.59
C PRO A 21 18.10 -7.00 -1.38
N LEU A 22 18.02 -6.41 -0.20
CA LEU A 22 18.69 -6.91 1.01
C LEU A 22 17.77 -7.78 1.86
N VAL A 23 16.48 -7.47 1.93
CA VAL A 23 15.54 -8.08 2.88
C VAL A 23 14.35 -8.75 2.20
N ASP A 24 13.89 -9.85 2.79
CA ASP A 24 12.66 -10.56 2.39
C ASP A 24 11.53 -10.28 3.38
N THR A 25 11.06 -9.03 3.41
CA THR A 25 9.91 -8.63 4.23
C THR A 25 9.19 -7.43 3.60
N ALA A 26 7.98 -7.14 4.08
CA ALA A 26 7.24 -5.97 3.64
C ALA A 26 7.91 -4.68 4.15
N ILE A 27 8.07 -3.71 3.25
CA ILE A 27 8.68 -2.41 3.56
C ILE A 27 7.66 -1.30 3.33
N PHE A 28 7.31 -0.59 4.41
CA PHE A 28 6.41 0.55 4.42
C PHE A 28 7.19 1.86 4.47
N THR A 29 6.65 2.92 3.88
CA THR A 29 7.21 4.28 3.98
C THR A 29 6.34 5.15 4.88
N THR A 30 6.92 6.12 5.59
CA THR A 30 6.14 7.17 6.27
C THR A 30 5.83 8.36 5.36
N ASP A 31 6.49 8.43 4.20
CA ASP A 31 6.47 9.55 3.25
C ASP A 31 6.90 10.85 3.95
N GLY A 32 8.01 10.79 4.66
CA GLY A 32 8.47 11.86 5.56
C GLY A 32 7.47 12.09 6.68
N PHE A 33 6.99 13.33 6.80
CA PHE A 33 5.95 13.74 7.76
C PHE A 33 4.52 13.43 7.31
N GLY A 34 4.32 12.78 6.15
CA GLY A 34 2.99 12.38 5.67
C GLY A 34 2.22 11.52 6.68
N ILE A 35 2.92 10.69 7.45
CA ILE A 35 2.35 9.82 8.49
C ILE A 35 1.59 10.57 9.60
N PHE A 36 1.86 11.86 9.82
CA PHE A 36 1.16 12.66 10.82
C PHE A 36 -0.28 12.99 10.41
N LYS A 37 -0.51 13.12 9.10
CA LYS A 37 -1.82 13.47 8.52
C LYS A 37 -2.59 12.24 8.03
N ASN A 38 -1.90 11.11 7.83
CA ASN A 38 -2.49 9.89 7.28
C ASN A 38 -2.87 8.89 8.39
N LYS A 39 -4.10 9.01 8.91
CA LYS A 39 -4.64 8.14 9.95
C LYS A 39 -4.78 6.68 9.49
N GLU A 40 -5.17 6.45 8.23
CA GLU A 40 -5.33 5.10 7.67
C GLU A 40 -3.99 4.35 7.61
N LYS A 41 -2.92 5.03 7.16
CA LYS A 41 -1.58 4.45 7.12
C LYS A 41 -1.07 4.12 8.53
N LEU A 42 -1.33 4.99 9.50
CA LEU A 42 -0.97 4.72 10.89
C LEU A 42 -1.73 3.52 11.47
N ALA A 43 -3.02 3.39 11.16
CA ALA A 43 -3.83 2.24 11.54
C ALA A 43 -3.32 0.94 10.88
N LEU A 44 -2.92 1.00 9.60
CA LEU A 44 -2.28 -0.12 8.90
C LEU A 44 -0.97 -0.53 9.60
N LEU A 45 -0.07 0.42 9.88
CA LEU A 45 1.19 0.13 10.55
C LEU A 45 0.97 -0.49 11.94
N ARG A 46 -0.04 -0.02 12.68
CA ARG A 46 -0.42 -0.59 13.96
C ARG A 46 -0.87 -2.05 13.81
N ARG A 47 -1.79 -2.35 12.89
CA ARG A 47 -2.24 -3.73 12.62
C ARG A 47 -1.08 -4.64 12.22
N VAL A 48 -0.18 -4.15 11.37
CA VAL A 48 1.01 -4.90 10.94
C VAL A 48 1.95 -5.16 12.12
N ALA A 49 2.19 -4.17 12.96
CA ALA A 49 3.02 -4.31 14.15
C ALA A 49 2.45 -5.34 15.12
N GLU A 50 1.14 -5.30 15.40
CA GLU A 50 0.46 -6.27 16.26
C GLU A 50 0.54 -7.70 15.70
N GLN A 51 0.47 -7.88 14.37
CA GLN A 51 0.47 -9.20 13.73
C GLN A 51 1.86 -9.86 13.68
N ARG A 52 2.92 -9.10 13.37
CA ARG A 52 4.25 -9.67 13.11
C ARG A 52 5.43 -8.89 13.69
N GLY A 53 5.17 -7.74 14.32
CA GLY A 53 6.18 -6.78 14.74
C GLY A 53 6.58 -5.82 13.63
N LEU A 54 7.12 -4.66 14.03
CA LEU A 54 7.54 -3.59 13.14
C LEU A 54 8.91 -3.04 13.55
N ILE A 55 9.86 -3.01 12.62
CA ILE A 55 11.17 -2.39 12.79
C ILE A 55 11.15 -1.01 12.14
N VAL A 56 11.43 0.02 12.94
CA VAL A 56 11.61 1.39 12.46
C VAL A 56 13.08 1.61 12.12
N LEU A 57 13.39 1.75 10.83
CA LEU A 57 14.74 2.05 10.34
C LEU A 57 14.79 3.50 9.83
N THR A 58 15.54 4.34 10.54
CA THR A 58 15.83 5.73 10.16
C THR A 58 17.29 6.04 10.47
N ASP A 59 17.79 7.10 9.86
CA ASP A 59 18.97 7.83 10.29
C ASP A 59 18.81 8.44 11.69
N ALA A 60 19.96 8.78 12.29
CA ALA A 60 20.07 9.41 13.59
C ALA A 60 19.91 10.93 13.50
N ASP A 61 18.94 11.40 12.71
CA ASP A 61 18.68 12.81 12.49
C ASP A 61 17.41 13.30 13.22
N GLY A 62 17.14 14.61 13.13
CA GLY A 62 15.97 15.21 13.77
C GLY A 62 14.64 14.72 13.17
N ALA A 63 14.59 14.45 11.86
CA ALA A 63 13.37 13.99 11.18
C ALA A 63 13.02 12.54 11.61
N GLY A 64 14.01 11.67 11.61
CA GLY A 64 13.93 10.29 12.09
C GLY A 64 13.47 10.23 13.54
N LEU A 65 14.00 11.09 14.43
CA LEU A 65 13.54 11.15 15.83
C LEU A 65 12.06 11.52 15.94
N VAL A 66 11.60 12.51 15.17
CA VAL A 66 10.20 12.95 15.16
C VAL A 66 9.27 11.83 14.66
N ILE A 67 9.66 11.13 13.58
CA ILE A 67 8.90 10.00 13.04
C ILE A 67 8.83 8.86 14.06
N ARG A 68 9.96 8.53 14.72
CA ARG A 68 10.00 7.49 15.76
C ARG A 68 9.08 7.82 16.92
N ASN A 69 9.07 9.06 17.39
CA ASN A 69 8.20 9.49 18.48
C ASN A 69 6.72 9.39 18.09
N ARG A 70 6.38 9.71 16.83
CA ARG A 70 5.03 9.52 16.30
C ARG A 70 4.59 8.06 16.32
N LEU A 71 5.45 7.14 15.88
CA LEU A 71 5.14 5.72 15.88
C LEU A 71 5.07 5.14 17.29
N ARG A 72 5.97 5.55 18.18
CA ARG A 72 5.98 5.16 19.61
C ARG A 72 4.69 5.58 20.33
N GLY A 73 4.15 6.76 20.00
CA GLY A 73 2.88 7.22 20.56
C GLY A 73 1.64 6.49 20.02
N ALA A 74 1.77 5.75 18.92
CA ALA A 74 0.64 5.11 18.23
C ALA A 74 0.63 3.57 18.32
N ILE A 75 1.78 2.95 18.57
CA ILE A 75 1.98 1.50 18.55
C ILE A 75 2.69 1.09 19.86
N SER A 76 2.22 0.01 20.48
CA SER A 76 2.81 -0.50 21.73
C SER A 76 4.29 -0.89 21.53
N ALA A 77 5.11 -0.60 22.55
CA ALA A 77 6.55 -0.84 22.52
C ALA A 77 6.91 -2.32 22.32
N GLN A 78 6.06 -3.26 22.75
CA GLN A 78 6.30 -4.71 22.57
C GLN A 78 6.33 -5.13 21.08
N TYR A 79 5.70 -4.34 20.21
CA TYR A 79 5.62 -4.61 18.77
C TYR A 79 6.59 -3.75 17.97
N LEU A 80 7.34 -2.84 18.62
CA LEU A 80 8.25 -1.91 17.96
C LEU A 80 9.70 -2.23 18.28
N LYS A 81 10.49 -2.36 17.22
CA LYS A 81 11.96 -2.40 17.27
C LYS A 81 12.52 -1.17 16.56
N HIS A 82 13.68 -0.72 17.00
CA HIS A 82 14.30 0.49 16.46
C HIS A 82 15.70 0.13 15.93
N ALA A 83 15.88 0.25 14.61
CA ALA A 83 17.15 0.08 13.95
C ALA A 83 17.73 1.46 13.60
N TYR A 84 18.95 1.74 14.04
CA TYR A 84 19.64 3.00 13.78
C TYR A 84 20.84 2.73 12.87
N ILE A 85 20.98 3.51 11.82
CA ILE A 85 22.20 3.51 11.01
C ILE A 85 23.26 4.40 11.69
N PRO A 86 24.56 4.09 11.54
CA PRO A 86 25.63 4.91 12.08
C PRO A 86 25.76 6.23 11.30
N ASP A 87 26.35 7.24 11.95
CA ASP A 87 26.71 8.49 11.29
C ASP A 87 27.93 8.28 10.39
N VAL A 88 27.70 8.21 9.08
CA VAL A 88 28.76 8.11 8.07
C VAL A 88 28.80 9.40 7.27
N ALA A 89 29.91 10.13 7.35
CA ALA A 89 30.09 11.36 6.59
C ALA A 89 29.95 11.09 5.08
N GLY A 90 29.16 11.90 4.39
CA GLY A 90 28.96 11.74 2.96
C GLY A 90 27.74 12.47 2.44
N LYS A 91 27.48 12.24 1.15
CA LYS A 91 26.35 12.80 0.42
C LYS A 91 25.73 11.72 -0.45
N GLU A 92 24.42 11.59 -0.39
CA GLU A 92 23.71 10.66 -1.25
C GLU A 92 23.82 11.10 -2.71
N ARG A 93 24.07 10.15 -3.63
CA ARG A 93 24.38 10.45 -5.04
C ARG A 93 23.36 11.34 -5.73
N ARG A 94 22.09 11.25 -5.34
CA ARG A 94 20.99 12.06 -5.88
C ARG A 94 20.96 13.51 -5.39
N LYS A 95 21.59 13.82 -4.24
CA LYS A 95 21.52 15.15 -3.63
C LYS A 95 22.66 16.04 -4.17
N LYS A 96 22.35 17.32 -4.39
CA LYS A 96 23.34 18.32 -4.85
C LYS A 96 24.31 18.66 -3.72
N ALA A 97 23.81 18.81 -2.51
CA ALA A 97 24.56 19.08 -1.29
C ALA A 97 24.36 17.94 -0.27
N PRO A 98 25.29 17.72 0.67
CA PRO A 98 25.10 16.82 1.80
C PRO A 98 23.86 17.19 2.63
N SER A 99 23.39 16.23 3.43
CA SER A 99 22.35 16.51 4.43
C SER A 99 22.82 17.60 5.40
N ARG A 100 21.88 18.21 6.14
CA ARG A 100 22.23 19.22 7.16
C ARG A 100 23.19 18.67 8.22
N ALA A 101 23.13 17.37 8.48
CA ALA A 101 24.04 16.66 9.38
C ALA A 101 25.40 16.30 8.73
N GLY A 102 25.54 16.43 7.41
CA GLY A 102 26.76 16.04 6.69
C GLY A 102 26.94 14.53 6.52
N THR A 103 25.93 13.74 6.89
CA THR A 103 25.95 12.28 6.91
C THR A 103 25.04 11.66 5.85
N LEU A 104 25.33 10.42 5.49
CA LEU A 104 24.51 9.59 4.62
C LEU A 104 23.24 9.14 5.35
N GLY A 105 22.08 9.25 4.69
CA GLY A 105 20.87 8.57 5.10
C GLY A 105 20.86 7.08 4.73
N VAL A 106 19.75 6.39 5.00
CA VAL A 106 19.59 4.95 4.74
C VAL A 106 19.87 4.60 3.27
N GLU A 107 19.37 5.40 2.32
CA GLU A 107 19.60 5.22 0.87
C GLU A 107 21.09 5.23 0.45
N GLY A 108 21.95 5.87 1.25
CA GLY A 108 23.38 6.03 0.95
C GLY A 108 24.26 4.99 1.61
N MET A 109 23.71 4.18 2.52
CA MET A 109 24.48 3.20 3.28
C MET A 109 24.86 1.99 2.45
N LYS A 110 26.00 1.40 2.79
CA LYS A 110 26.40 0.12 2.23
C LYS A 110 25.46 -1.00 2.74
N PRO A 111 25.16 -2.01 1.91
CA PRO A 111 24.33 -3.15 2.30
C PRO A 111 24.67 -3.78 3.65
N GLU A 112 25.96 -3.92 3.94
CA GLU A 112 26.45 -4.59 5.15
C GLU A 112 26.13 -3.77 6.41
N ILE A 113 26.11 -2.44 6.30
CA ILE A 113 25.75 -1.54 7.41
C ILE A 113 24.25 -1.65 7.70
N LEU A 114 23.41 -1.75 6.67
CA LEU A 114 21.97 -1.90 6.83
C LEU A 114 21.61 -3.25 7.44
N GLU A 115 22.27 -4.33 6.99
CA GLU A 115 22.11 -5.65 7.59
C GLU A 115 22.50 -5.66 9.07
N GLU A 116 23.66 -5.10 9.40
CA GLU A 116 24.13 -5.00 10.78
C GLU A 116 23.20 -4.16 11.66
N ALA A 117 22.68 -3.04 11.15
CA ALA A 117 21.70 -2.22 11.86
C ALA A 117 20.41 -3.00 12.17
N LEU A 118 19.93 -3.83 11.25
CA LEU A 118 18.76 -4.69 11.46
C LEU A 118 19.05 -5.79 12.50
N ARG A 119 20.23 -6.43 12.42
CA ARG A 119 20.65 -7.46 13.39
C ARG A 119 20.77 -6.89 14.80
N ARG A 120 21.42 -5.72 14.97
CA ARG A 120 21.53 -5.01 16.25
C ARG A 120 20.18 -4.61 16.84
N ALA A 121 19.22 -4.25 15.98
CA ALA A 121 17.85 -3.96 16.40
C ALA A 121 17.06 -5.21 16.86
N GLY A 122 17.66 -6.40 16.77
CA GLY A 122 17.04 -7.66 17.12
C GLY A 122 16.05 -8.15 16.07
N ALA A 123 16.28 -7.86 14.77
CA ALA A 123 15.47 -8.43 13.70
C ALA A 123 15.46 -9.97 13.79
N VAL A 124 14.28 -10.56 13.81
CA VAL A 124 14.14 -12.01 13.95
C VAL A 124 14.26 -12.64 12.58
N CYS A 125 15.18 -13.58 12.43
CA CYS A 125 15.29 -14.37 11.20
C CYS A 125 14.02 -15.20 11.02
N ASP A 126 13.32 -14.99 9.92
CA ASP A 126 12.14 -15.77 9.57
C ASP A 126 12.58 -17.11 8.98
N THR A 127 12.29 -18.18 9.71
CA THR A 127 12.60 -19.55 9.32
C THR A 127 11.43 -20.21 8.61
N GLU A 128 10.24 -19.60 8.62
CA GLU A 128 9.06 -20.18 7.99
C GLU A 128 8.98 -19.83 6.51
N THR A 129 8.90 -20.87 5.67
CA THR A 129 8.55 -20.72 4.26
C THR A 129 7.04 -20.65 4.10
N ARG A 130 6.45 -19.50 4.43
CA ARG A 130 5.04 -19.23 4.12
C ARG A 130 4.87 -18.87 2.65
N GLY A 131 3.90 -19.49 1.98
CA GLY A 131 3.48 -19.04 0.66
C GLY A 131 3.06 -17.58 0.71
N ARG A 132 3.60 -16.75 -0.20
CA ARG A 132 3.27 -15.33 -0.31
C ARG A 132 2.31 -15.06 -1.46
N VAL A 133 1.50 -14.03 -1.29
CA VAL A 133 0.76 -13.39 -2.38
C VAL A 133 1.79 -12.75 -3.30
N THR A 134 1.65 -12.99 -4.60
CA THR A 134 2.55 -12.47 -5.63
C THR A 134 1.84 -11.43 -6.49
N LYS A 135 2.62 -10.64 -7.26
CA LYS A 135 2.06 -9.75 -8.28
C LYS A 135 1.24 -10.50 -9.32
N ALA A 136 1.65 -11.72 -9.68
CA ALA A 136 0.89 -12.59 -10.58
C ALA A 136 -0.48 -12.95 -9.99
N ASN A 137 -0.57 -13.17 -8.67
CA ASN A 137 -1.87 -13.37 -8.02
C ASN A 137 -2.75 -12.13 -8.10
N LEU A 138 -2.20 -10.93 -7.87
CA LEU A 138 -2.97 -9.69 -8.01
C LEU A 138 -3.44 -9.48 -9.46
N ALA A 139 -2.62 -9.80 -10.46
CA ALA A 139 -2.99 -9.73 -11.86
C ALA A 139 -4.11 -10.73 -12.20
N ALA A 140 -4.00 -11.97 -11.74
CA ALA A 140 -5.03 -13.00 -11.95
C ALA A 140 -6.38 -12.62 -11.30
N LEU A 141 -6.36 -11.91 -10.17
CA LEU A 141 -7.56 -11.37 -9.50
C LEU A 141 -8.05 -10.06 -10.13
N GLY A 142 -7.45 -9.58 -11.23
CA GLY A 142 -7.78 -8.31 -11.86
C GLY A 142 -7.52 -7.07 -10.98
N LEU A 143 -6.68 -7.22 -9.95
CA LEU A 143 -6.29 -6.14 -9.03
C LEU A 143 -5.08 -5.36 -9.55
N SER A 144 -4.51 -5.71 -10.70
CA SER A 144 -3.46 -4.93 -11.37
C SER A 144 -3.50 -5.11 -12.89
N GLY A 145 -2.98 -4.14 -13.64
CA GLY A 145 -2.78 -4.24 -15.10
C GLY A 145 -4.02 -3.98 -15.96
N GLY A 146 -5.23 -4.24 -15.45
CA GLY A 146 -6.49 -3.93 -16.16
C GLY A 146 -7.03 -2.53 -15.90
N ALA A 147 -7.89 -2.03 -16.81
CA ALA A 147 -8.53 -0.72 -16.70
C ALA A 147 -9.34 -0.57 -15.39
N ASP A 148 -10.11 -1.59 -15.03
CA ASP A 148 -10.94 -1.58 -13.80
C ASP A 148 -10.16 -1.92 -12.53
N SER A 149 -8.86 -2.19 -12.63
CA SER A 149 -8.07 -2.70 -11.50
C SER A 149 -8.03 -1.74 -10.32
N ALA A 150 -8.07 -0.43 -10.56
CA ALA A 150 -8.08 0.58 -9.50
C ALA A 150 -9.38 0.55 -8.68
N ALA A 151 -10.54 0.52 -9.35
CA ALA A 151 -11.84 0.44 -8.71
C ALA A 151 -11.98 -0.87 -7.91
N ARG A 152 -11.58 -2.00 -8.51
CA ARG A 152 -11.59 -3.32 -7.85
C ARG A 152 -10.69 -3.37 -6.63
N ARG A 153 -9.47 -2.81 -6.72
CA ARG A 153 -8.56 -2.68 -5.57
C ARG A 153 -9.17 -1.86 -4.45
N LYS A 154 -9.78 -0.71 -4.75
CA LYS A 154 -10.40 0.17 -3.76
C LYS A 154 -11.53 -0.55 -3.01
N ALA A 155 -12.40 -1.24 -3.73
CA ALA A 155 -13.50 -1.99 -3.14
C ALA A 155 -13.00 -3.14 -2.24
N LEU A 156 -11.98 -3.89 -2.69
CA LEU A 156 -11.36 -4.93 -1.87
C LEU A 156 -10.66 -4.36 -0.63
N GLN A 157 -9.95 -3.23 -0.77
CA GLN A 157 -9.27 -2.55 0.34
C GLN A 157 -10.28 -2.17 1.43
N LYS A 158 -11.42 -1.60 1.04
CA LYS A 158 -12.53 -1.28 1.95
C LYS A 158 -13.04 -2.53 2.67
N LYS A 159 -13.27 -3.63 1.95
CA LYS A 159 -13.72 -4.92 2.54
C LYS A 159 -12.74 -5.47 3.56
N LEU A 160 -11.43 -5.33 3.31
CA LEU A 160 -10.35 -5.79 4.21
C LEU A 160 -10.00 -4.78 5.32
N ALA A 161 -10.75 -3.66 5.41
CA ALA A 161 -10.46 -2.54 6.30
C ALA A 161 -9.01 -2.02 6.16
N LEU A 162 -8.51 -2.01 4.93
CA LEU A 162 -7.23 -1.43 4.54
C LEU A 162 -7.44 0.00 4.03
N PRO A 163 -6.39 0.85 4.02
CA PRO A 163 -6.45 2.17 3.40
C PRO A 163 -6.96 2.07 1.95
N GLU A 164 -7.89 2.94 1.55
CA GLU A 164 -8.66 2.78 0.29
C GLU A 164 -7.88 3.15 -0.98
N ASN A 165 -6.69 3.73 -0.83
CA ASN A 165 -5.87 4.21 -1.94
C ASN A 165 -4.49 3.54 -1.99
N LEU A 166 -4.37 2.28 -1.52
CA LEU A 166 -3.12 1.54 -1.67
C LEU A 166 -2.88 1.22 -3.16
N SER A 167 -1.66 1.51 -3.63
CA SER A 167 -1.18 1.04 -4.92
C SER A 167 -1.10 -0.49 -4.94
N ALA A 168 -0.96 -1.12 -6.11
CA ALA A 168 -0.86 -2.58 -6.19
C ALA A 168 0.30 -3.13 -5.36
N ASN A 169 1.47 -2.46 -5.36
CA ASN A 169 2.62 -2.87 -4.55
C ASN A 169 2.37 -2.64 -3.04
N ALA A 170 1.77 -1.51 -2.67
CA ALA A 170 1.49 -1.24 -1.25
C ALA A 170 0.41 -2.19 -0.69
N LEU A 171 -0.57 -2.58 -1.52
CA LEU A 171 -1.52 -3.63 -1.20
C LEU A 171 -0.79 -4.97 -1.00
N LEU A 172 0.14 -5.31 -1.88
CA LEU A 172 0.94 -6.53 -1.77
C LEU A 172 1.73 -6.59 -0.45
N ASP A 173 2.35 -5.48 -0.06
CA ASP A 173 3.08 -5.35 1.21
C ASP A 173 2.14 -5.50 2.41
N ALA A 174 0.96 -4.88 2.36
CA ALA A 174 -0.04 -4.98 3.42
C ALA A 174 -0.58 -6.41 3.57
N VAL A 175 -0.95 -7.06 2.47
CA VAL A 175 -1.56 -8.40 2.53
C VAL A 175 -0.57 -9.46 2.97
N ASN A 176 0.67 -9.41 2.49
CA ASN A 176 1.75 -10.30 2.92
C ASN A 176 2.21 -10.05 4.37
N SER A 177 1.74 -8.97 5.00
CA SER A 177 2.00 -8.69 6.41
C SER A 177 0.85 -9.09 7.32
N LEU A 178 -0.37 -9.11 6.81
CA LEU A 178 -1.58 -9.29 7.61
C LEU A 178 -2.23 -10.67 7.43
N TYR A 179 -2.06 -11.30 6.27
CA TYR A 179 -2.75 -12.52 5.89
C TYR A 179 -1.77 -13.57 5.38
N THR A 180 -2.14 -14.83 5.54
CA THR A 180 -1.56 -15.90 4.73
C THR A 180 -2.03 -15.79 3.28
N ARG A 181 -1.31 -16.44 2.37
CA ARG A 181 -1.70 -16.49 0.96
C ARG A 181 -3.12 -17.04 0.78
N ASP A 182 -3.47 -18.13 1.45
CA ASP A 182 -4.76 -18.78 1.24
C ASP A 182 -5.92 -17.97 1.82
N GLU A 183 -5.75 -17.36 3.00
CA GLU A 183 -6.73 -16.44 3.57
C GLU A 183 -7.03 -15.26 2.63
N PHE A 184 -5.97 -14.62 2.10
CA PHE A 184 -6.14 -13.50 1.19
C PHE A 184 -6.82 -13.93 -0.11
N LEU A 185 -6.35 -15.02 -0.73
CA LEU A 185 -6.93 -15.50 -1.99
C LEU A 185 -8.38 -15.93 -1.84
N SER A 186 -8.74 -16.54 -0.71
CA SER A 186 -10.12 -16.88 -0.39
C SER A 186 -10.98 -15.62 -0.27
N ALA A 187 -10.55 -14.65 0.54
CA ALA A 187 -11.28 -13.40 0.72
C ALA A 187 -11.46 -12.62 -0.60
N ALA A 188 -10.44 -12.61 -1.45
CA ALA A 188 -10.49 -11.95 -2.75
C ALA A 188 -11.43 -12.65 -3.75
N ARG A 189 -11.46 -13.99 -3.77
CA ARG A 189 -12.38 -14.76 -4.63
C ARG A 189 -13.84 -14.61 -4.20
N SER A 190 -14.13 -14.65 -2.90
CA SER A 190 -15.49 -14.39 -2.40
C SER A 190 -16.00 -13.02 -2.84
N PHE A 191 -15.11 -12.02 -2.91
CA PHE A 191 -15.45 -10.69 -3.44
C PHE A 191 -15.75 -10.68 -4.96
N GLU A 192 -15.08 -11.50 -5.77
CA GLU A 192 -15.41 -11.61 -7.20
C GLU A 192 -16.82 -12.16 -7.44
N HIS A 193 -17.24 -13.15 -6.65
CA HIS A 193 -18.58 -13.74 -6.77
C HIS A 193 -19.68 -12.76 -6.35
N GLU A 194 -19.46 -11.97 -5.29
CA GLU A 194 -20.40 -10.91 -4.88
C GLU A 194 -20.53 -9.82 -5.96
N GLY A 195 -19.43 -9.40 -6.59
CA GLY A 195 -19.44 -8.38 -7.65
C GLY A 195 -20.08 -8.84 -8.96
N ARG A 196 -19.98 -10.13 -9.30
CA ARG A 196 -20.68 -10.72 -10.47
C ARG A 196 -22.18 -10.86 -10.23
N GLY A 197 -22.61 -11.24 -9.02
CA GLY A 197 -24.03 -11.35 -8.68
C GLY A 197 -24.79 -10.02 -8.80
N VAL A 198 -24.15 -8.90 -8.43
CA VAL A 198 -24.76 -7.57 -8.58
C VAL A 198 -24.80 -7.13 -10.05
N ALA A 199 -23.73 -7.35 -10.81
CA ALA A 199 -23.68 -7.00 -12.24
C ALA A 199 -24.63 -7.86 -13.11
N GLU A 200 -24.86 -9.13 -12.75
CA GLU A 200 -25.85 -10.00 -13.40
C GLU A 200 -27.28 -9.60 -13.03
N GLN A 201 -27.55 -9.19 -11.78
CA GLN A 201 -28.85 -8.66 -11.38
C GLN A 201 -29.18 -7.32 -12.05
N GLU A 202 -28.21 -6.42 -12.21
CA GLU A 202 -28.39 -5.16 -12.95
C GLU A 202 -28.59 -5.38 -14.46
N LYS A 203 -27.89 -6.35 -15.07
CA LYS A 203 -28.14 -6.76 -16.47
C LYS A 203 -29.49 -7.42 -16.66
N ALA A 204 -29.96 -8.22 -15.70
CA ALA A 204 -31.29 -8.83 -15.74
C ALA A 204 -32.42 -7.79 -15.56
N ALA A 205 -32.18 -6.73 -14.77
CA ALA A 205 -33.14 -5.66 -14.56
C ALA A 205 -33.21 -4.64 -15.73
N GLY A 206 -32.16 -4.52 -16.55
CA GLY A 206 -32.11 -3.61 -17.71
C GLY A 206 -32.62 -4.19 -19.04
N GLY A 207 -33.06 -5.45 -19.06
CA GLY A 207 -33.43 -6.18 -20.27
C GLY A 207 -34.93 -6.25 -20.53
N GLY A 208 -35.61 -5.12 -20.71
CA GLY A 208 -37.01 -5.17 -21.14
C GLY A 208 -37.68 -3.81 -21.25
N LEU A 209 -37.61 -3.20 -22.44
CA LEU A 209 -38.76 -2.55 -23.09
C LEU A 209 -38.38 -2.30 -24.56
N LYS A 210 -38.80 -3.22 -25.45
CA LYS A 210 -38.93 -2.93 -26.88
C LYS A 210 -40.17 -2.04 -27.04
N LEU A 211 -40.00 -0.78 -27.41
CA LEU A 211 -41.06 0.03 -28.00
C LEU A 211 -40.83 0.08 -29.50
N GLY A 212 -41.54 -0.79 -30.22
CA GLY A 212 -41.81 -0.62 -31.65
C GLY A 212 -43.04 0.27 -31.82
N GLY A 213 -43.00 1.18 -32.80
CA GLY A 213 -44.12 2.05 -33.14
C GLY A 213 -43.70 3.14 -34.12
N GLU A 214 -43.64 2.76 -35.41
CA GLU A 214 -43.91 3.45 -36.69
C GLU A 214 -43.69 4.98 -36.88
N PRO A 215 -43.28 5.43 -38.09
CA PRO A 215 -42.88 6.81 -38.38
C PRO A 215 -44.08 7.71 -38.75
N VAL A 216 -44.04 8.98 -38.36
CA VAL A 216 -45.07 9.98 -38.71
C VAL A 216 -44.59 10.84 -39.89
N GLU A 217 -45.37 10.82 -40.98
CA GLU A 217 -45.21 11.65 -42.18
C GLU A 217 -45.56 13.14 -41.96
N SER A 218 -44.96 13.96 -42.82
CA SER A 218 -45.10 15.40 -43.01
C SER A 218 -46.52 15.87 -43.37
N ILE A 219 -46.99 16.97 -42.76
CA ILE A 219 -47.86 18.06 -43.29
C ILE A 219 -47.65 19.23 -42.29
N GLY A 220 -47.43 20.52 -42.58
CA GLY A 220 -47.80 21.36 -43.71
C GLY A 220 -48.47 22.63 -43.13
N ALA A 221 -47.73 23.75 -43.15
CA ALA A 221 -48.16 25.16 -43.25
C ALA A 221 -49.29 25.78 -42.38
N ARG A 222 -48.93 26.97 -41.87
CA ARG A 222 -49.70 28.25 -41.77
C ARG A 222 -50.63 28.56 -40.57
N ARG A 223 -50.23 29.66 -39.90
CA ARG A 223 -50.99 30.88 -39.49
C ARG A 223 -52.11 30.67 -38.46
N GLU A 224 -52.44 31.57 -37.54
CA GLU A 224 -52.25 33.01 -37.37
C GLU A 224 -52.71 33.35 -35.93
N LEU A 225 -52.23 34.48 -35.37
CA LEU A 225 -52.87 35.33 -34.34
C LEU A 225 -53.10 34.69 -32.94
N SER A 226 -52.98 35.37 -31.79
CA SER A 226 -53.12 36.77 -31.43
C SER A 226 -52.52 37.02 -30.03
N ASP A 227 -52.12 38.27 -29.82
CA ASP A 227 -51.86 38.99 -28.56
C ASP A 227 -52.42 38.41 -27.25
N MET A 228 -51.54 38.23 -26.26
CA MET A 228 -51.47 38.93 -24.95
C MET A 228 -50.56 38.17 -23.98
#